data_AF-A0AA41E8D9-F1
#
_entry.id   AF-A0AA41E8D9-F1
#
_cell.length_a   1.000
_cell.length_b   1.000
_cell.length_c   1.000
_cell.angle_alpha   90.00
_cell.angle_beta   90.00
_cell.angle_gamma   90.00
#
_symmetry.space_group_name_H-M   'P 1'
#
loop_
_entity.id
_entity.type
_entity.pdbx_description
1 polymer ?
#
loop_
_entity_poly.entity_id
_entity_poly.type
_entity_poly.pdbx_seq_one_letter_code
_entity_poly.pdbx_strand_id
1 'polypeptide(L)' 'MQTTRTPAGQNQDPPLNPGDEGPPDAPGVGEDLCGVCRGTGMVEGQKCAVCGGTGKVLQGIGGG' A
#
# COMPACT_ATOMS: atom_id res chain seq x y z
N MET A 1 -36.44 9.72 -15.70
CA MET A 1 -35.30 10.03 -14.81
C MET A 1 -34.06 9.35 -15.37
N GLN A 2 -33.40 10.04 -16.31
CA GLN A 2 -32.16 9.58 -16.94
C GLN A 2 -31.01 10.03 -16.07
N THR A 3 -30.63 9.21 -15.09
CA THR A 3 -29.40 9.44 -14.32
C THR A 3 -28.30 8.66 -15.01
N THR A 4 -27.66 9.29 -15.98
CA THR A 4 -26.30 8.98 -16.42
C THR A 4 -25.39 8.99 -15.20
N ARG A 5 -25.21 7.84 -14.54
CA ARG A 5 -24.12 7.62 -13.60
C ARG A 5 -22.98 7.00 -14.40
N THR A 6 -22.06 7.88 -14.79
CA THR A 6 -20.72 7.60 -15.29
C THR A 6 -20.16 6.31 -14.71
N PRO A 7 -19.62 5.38 -15.52
CA PRO A 7 -18.79 4.33 -15.00
C PRO A 7 -17.47 5.01 -14.61
N ALA A 8 -17.36 5.49 -13.38
CA ALA A 8 -16.09 5.92 -12.83
C ALA A 8 -15.25 4.67 -12.54
N GLY A 9 -14.85 3.98 -13.61
CA GLY A 9 -13.65 3.17 -13.58
C GLY A 9 -12.48 4.11 -13.41
N GLN A 10 -12.12 4.38 -12.16
CA GLN A 10 -10.81 4.93 -11.82
C GLN A 10 -10.27 4.13 -10.65
N ASN A 11 -10.04 2.85 -10.97
CA ASN A 11 -9.15 1.94 -10.26
C ASN A 11 -7.71 2.47 -10.37
N GLN A 12 -7.47 3.67 -9.86
CA GLN A 12 -6.13 4.17 -9.58
C GLN A 12 -5.81 3.68 -8.17
N ASP A 13 -5.81 2.36 -7.98
CA ASP A 13 -5.14 1.80 -6.81
C ASP A 13 -3.73 2.41 -6.86
N PRO A 14 -3.31 3.19 -5.84
CA PRO A 14 -1.96 3.72 -5.84
C PRO A 14 -1.02 2.54 -6.09
N PRO A 15 -0.03 2.70 -6.99
CA PRO A 15 0.86 1.60 -7.36
C PRO A 15 1.40 0.96 -6.09
N LEU A 16 1.08 -0.32 -5.92
CA LEU A 16 1.50 -1.12 -4.78
C LEU A 16 3.01 -1.05 -4.69
N ASN A 17 3.52 -0.74 -3.51
CA ASN A 17 4.94 -0.85 -3.30
C ASN A 17 5.33 -2.34 -3.30
N PRO A 18 6.58 -2.68 -3.65
CA PRO A 18 7.05 -4.06 -3.66
C PRO A 18 6.88 -4.81 -2.33
N GLY A 19 6.79 -4.09 -1.21
CA GLY A 19 6.54 -4.67 0.11
C GLY A 19 5.07 -4.82 0.48
N ASP A 20 4.14 -4.29 -0.33
CA ASP A 20 2.70 -4.38 -0.08
C ASP A 20 2.17 -5.72 -0.61
N GLU A 21 1.39 -6.43 0.21
CA GLU A 21 0.69 -7.67 -0.14
C GLU A 21 -0.68 -7.41 -0.78
N GLY A 22 -1.20 -6.18 -0.66
CA GLY A 22 -2.45 -5.78 -1.28
C GLY A 22 -2.75 -4.29 -1.11
N PRO A 23 -3.80 -3.79 -1.80
CA PRO A 23 -4.20 -2.38 -1.69
C PRO A 23 -4.76 -2.06 -0.30
N PRO A 24 -4.81 -0.77 0.08
CA PRO A 24 -5.30 -0.35 1.40
C PRO A 24 -6.72 -0.82 1.71
N ASP A 25 -7.56 -0.97 0.67
CA ASP A 25 -8.96 -1.39 0.79
C ASP A 25 -9.13 -2.92 0.72
N ALA A 26 -8.05 -3.70 0.56
CA ALA A 26 -8.13 -5.15 0.53
C ALA A 26 -8.55 -5.70 1.91
N PRO A 27 -9.61 -6.53 1.97
CA PRO A 27 -10.03 -7.15 3.22
C PRO A 27 -8.89 -7.94 3.87
N GLY A 28 -8.65 -7.69 5.16
CA GLY A 28 -7.60 -8.38 5.91
C GLY A 28 -6.19 -7.87 5.64
N VAL A 29 -6.02 -6.72 4.98
CA VAL A 29 -4.74 -6.01 4.84
C VAL A 29 -4.68 -4.83 5.82
N GLY A 30 -3.52 -4.61 6.42
CA GLY A 30 -3.25 -3.50 7.35
C GLY A 30 -1.82 -2.99 7.20
N GLU A 31 -1.54 -1.82 7.78
CA GLU A 31 -0.17 -1.29 7.79
C GLU A 31 0.71 -2.06 8.79
N ASP A 32 1.88 -2.51 8.33
CA ASP A 32 2.97 -3.03 9.15
C ASP A 32 4.28 -2.26 8.88
N LEU A 33 5.24 -2.36 9.79
CA LEU A 33 6.56 -1.75 9.62
C LEU A 33 7.32 -2.40 8.48
N CYS A 34 7.88 -1.59 7.59
CA CYS A 34 8.72 -2.09 6.53
C CYS A 34 9.99 -2.72 7.12
N GLY A 35 10.14 -4.04 7.04
CA GLY A 35 11.27 -4.77 7.62
C GLY A 35 12.64 -4.38 7.02
N VAL A 36 12.66 -3.84 5.80
CA VAL A 36 13.90 -3.45 5.10
C VAL A 36 14.47 -2.14 5.65
N CYS A 37 13.65 -1.10 5.75
CA CYS A 37 14.07 0.19 6.30
C CYS A 37 13.80 0.31 7.81
N ARG A 38 13.15 -0.69 8.41
CA ARG A 38 12.78 -0.76 9.84
C ARG A 38 11.96 0.46 10.30
N GLY A 39 11.00 0.89 9.48
CA GLY A 39 10.17 2.06 9.79
C GLY A 39 10.73 3.42 9.37
N THR A 40 11.99 3.49 8.92
CA THR A 40 12.63 4.81 8.65
C THR A 40 12.22 5.43 7.32
N GLY A 41 11.71 4.63 6.38
CA GLY A 41 11.45 5.08 5.00
C GLY A 41 12.72 5.27 4.16
N MET A 42 13.92 5.00 4.70
CA MET A 42 15.20 5.21 4.03
C MET A 42 16.08 3.97 4.13
N VAL A 43 16.82 3.67 3.08
CA VAL A 43 17.87 2.64 3.05
C VAL A 43 19.12 3.30 2.49
N GLU A 44 20.21 3.32 3.26
CA GLU A 44 21.49 3.93 2.86
C GLU A 44 21.36 5.40 2.37
N GLY A 45 20.46 6.17 2.99
CA GLY A 45 20.21 7.57 2.63
C GLY A 45 19.40 7.77 1.35
N GLN A 46 18.92 6.68 0.73
CA GLN A 46 17.99 6.69 -0.39
C GLN A 46 16.57 6.34 0.08
N LYS A 47 15.56 6.81 -0.66
CA LYS A 47 14.16 6.44 -0.42
C LYS A 47 14.03 4.92 -0.49
N CYS A 48 13.45 4.30 0.54
CA CYS A 48 13.27 2.87 0.55
C CYS A 48 12.35 2.44 -0.61
N ALA A 49 12.87 1.67 -1.56
CA ALA A 49 12.13 1.19 -2.72
C ALA A 49 11.00 0.22 -2.36
N VAL A 50 11.10 -0.45 -1.20
CA VAL A 50 10.16 -1.49 -0.77
C VAL A 50 8.87 -0.91 -0.20
N CYS A 51 8.95 0.17 0.58
CA CYS A 51 7.78 0.88 1.11
C CYS A 51 7.49 2.20 0.38
N GLY A 52 8.22 2.49 -0.70
CA GLY A 52 8.13 3.79 -1.36
C GLY A 52 8.40 4.96 -0.40
N GLY A 53 9.27 4.77 0.60
CA GLY A 53 9.66 5.78 1.58
C GLY A 53 8.66 6.12 2.69
N THR A 54 7.53 5.42 2.79
CA THR A 54 6.56 5.63 3.88
C THR A 54 7.06 5.09 5.23
N GLY A 55 7.99 4.13 5.20
CA GLY A 55 8.42 3.37 6.37
C GLY A 55 7.50 2.19 6.71
N LYS A 56 6.39 2.03 6.01
CA LYS A 56 5.37 1.00 6.27
C LYS A 56 4.96 0.28 4.99
N VAL A 57 4.48 -0.93 5.13
CA VAL A 57 3.95 -1.75 4.04
C VAL A 57 2.56 -2.24 4.40
N LEU A 58 1.74 -2.55 3.41
CA LEU A 58 0.40 -3.08 3.59
C LEU A 58 0.45 -4.60 3.55
N GLN A 59 0.43 -5.26 4.71
CA GLN A 59 0.48 -6.72 4.81
C GLN A 59 -0.82 -7.31 5.32
N GLY A 60 -1.05 -8.58 4.97
CA GLY A 60 -2.16 -9.37 5.46
C GLY A 60 -2.11 -9.50 6.99
N ILE A 61 -3.02 -8.82 7.67
CA ILE A 61 -3.32 -9.00 9.09
C ILE A 61 -4.18 -10.25 9.28
N GLY A 62 -3.60 -11.40 8.93
CA GLY A 62 -4.15 -12.71 9.26
C GLY A 62 -3.85 -13.03 10.73
N GLY A 63 -4.83 -12.83 11.61
CA GLY A 63 -4.75 -13.27 13.00
C GLY A 63 -4.52 -14.79 13.05
N GLY A 64 -3.45 -15.20 13.72
CA GLY A 64 -3.09 -16.61 13.92
C GLY A 64 -4.07 -17.40 14.77
#